data_AF-A0A7R7WBA8-F1
#
_entry.id   AF-A0A7R7WBA8-F1
#
_cell.length_a   1.000
_cell.length_b   1.000
_cell.length_c   1.000
_cell.angle_alpha   90.00
_cell.angle_beta   90.00
_cell.angle_gamma   90.00
#
_symmetry.space_group_name_H-M   'P 1'
#
loop_
_entity.id
_entity.type
_entity.pdbx_description
1 polymer ?
#
loop_
_entity_poly.entity_id
_entity_poly.type
_entity_poly.pdbx_seq_one_letter_code
_entity_poly.pdbx_strand_id
1 'polypeptide(L)'
;MRLCPFTALHTASELGSHDTLHDADCSSARIASIIEAQYHVRVGERTIKTRLSGWGVSKRDRTATTDSSLHSRIKELFFERCLSDAEILRTIRAEGFTVSSRTLRRIRTEQGLVRRTDDSSERQLHDDIATKHLLEAYNEGTIQGYGRELLFAHMRGEYLIIPRYRLHEIYRTIAPEAIQQRKNDMQ
;
A
#
# COMPACT_ATOMS: atom_id res chain seq x y z
N MET A 1 35.54 -37.82 21.11
CA MET A 1 34.21 -37.56 21.70
C MET A 1 34.17 -36.12 22.15
N ARG A 2 33.40 -35.26 21.46
CA ARG A 2 33.23 -33.85 21.82
C ARG A 2 31.94 -33.71 22.63
N LEU A 3 32.06 -33.27 23.87
CA LEU A 3 30.94 -32.93 24.73
C LEU A 3 30.38 -31.58 24.29
N CYS A 4 29.08 -31.55 24.00
CA CYS A 4 28.27 -30.34 23.92
C CYS A 4 28.01 -29.80 25.33
N PRO A 5 27.87 -28.47 25.48
CA PRO A 5 26.94 -27.93 26.45
C PRO A 5 25.93 -27.04 25.72
N PHE A 6 24.73 -27.58 25.55
CA PHE A 6 23.52 -26.79 25.34
C PHE A 6 22.86 -26.62 26.72
N THR A 7 22.01 -25.61 26.85
CA THR A 7 21.06 -25.36 27.96
C THR A 7 21.55 -24.52 29.15
N ALA A 8 21.36 -23.21 29.06
CA ALA A 8 20.72 -22.38 30.10
C ALA A 8 20.72 -20.90 29.66
N LEU A 9 19.55 -20.38 29.30
CA LEU A 9 19.01 -19.08 29.74
C LEU A 9 17.75 -18.78 28.92
N HIS A 10 16.63 -19.22 29.48
CA HIS A 10 15.29 -18.79 29.12
C HIS A 10 14.74 -18.04 30.33
N THR A 11 14.91 -16.72 30.39
CA THR A 11 14.15 -15.82 31.28
C THR A 11 14.42 -14.37 30.88
N ALA A 12 13.48 -13.78 30.15
CA ALA A 12 13.02 -12.39 30.29
C ALA A 12 12.04 -12.09 29.13
N SER A 13 10.81 -12.57 29.29
CA SER A 13 9.64 -11.83 28.79
C SER A 13 9.48 -10.59 29.67
N GLU A 14 8.90 -9.53 29.10
CA GLU A 14 8.56 -8.24 29.72
C GLU A 14 9.68 -7.19 29.73
N LEU A 15 9.66 -6.32 28.71
CA LEU A 15 9.36 -4.90 28.88
C LEU A 15 9.09 -4.31 27.49
N GLY A 16 7.92 -3.68 27.35
CA GLY A 16 7.55 -2.94 26.15
C GLY A 16 8.52 -1.79 25.88
N SER A 17 8.91 -1.65 24.63
CA SER A 17 9.48 -0.41 24.06
C SER A 17 9.34 -0.51 22.56
N HIS A 18 8.14 -0.18 22.09
CA HIS A 18 7.81 0.01 20.69
C HIS A 18 8.10 1.47 20.36
N ASP A 19 9.37 1.90 20.32
CA ASP A 19 9.74 3.12 19.57
C ASP A 19 11.26 3.34 19.44
N THR A 20 11.66 3.62 18.20
CA THR A 20 12.86 4.40 17.80
C THR A 20 14.25 3.84 18.15
N LEU A 21 14.69 2.83 17.41
CA LEU A 21 16.12 2.58 17.17
C LEU A 21 16.36 2.29 15.68
N HIS A 22 15.90 3.23 14.84
CA HIS A 22 16.46 3.38 13.50
C HIS A 22 17.88 3.97 13.65
N ASP A 23 18.84 3.39 12.92
CA ASP A 23 20.26 3.78 12.83
C ASP A 23 21.28 3.23 13.85
N ALA A 24 21.00 2.10 14.50
CA ALA A 24 22.11 1.26 14.96
C ALA A 24 22.75 0.59 13.73
N ASP A 25 23.88 1.13 13.29
CA ASP A 25 24.77 0.60 12.26
C ASP A 25 25.34 -0.77 12.72
N CYS A 26 24.47 -1.78 12.75
CA CYS A 26 24.75 -3.12 13.27
C CYS A 26 25.44 -3.96 12.19
N SER A 27 26.58 -3.43 11.72
CA SER A 27 27.43 -4.10 10.75
C SER A 27 27.91 -5.44 11.31
N SER A 28 28.05 -6.45 10.44
CA SER A 28 28.63 -7.75 10.80
C SER A 28 29.99 -7.62 11.47
N ALA A 29 30.74 -6.55 11.17
CA ALA A 29 31.98 -6.19 11.85
C ALA A 29 31.76 -5.77 13.31
N ARG A 30 30.73 -4.96 13.59
CA ARG A 30 30.35 -4.53 14.95
C ARG A 30 29.98 -5.73 15.82
N ILE A 31 29.19 -6.65 15.26
CA ILE A 31 28.80 -7.89 15.95
C ILE A 31 30.03 -8.74 16.27
N ALA A 32 30.97 -8.87 15.33
CA ALA A 32 32.22 -9.60 15.55
C ALA A 32 33.06 -8.97 16.68
N SER A 33 33.18 -7.63 16.70
CA SER A 33 33.89 -6.92 17.77
C SER A 33 33.27 -7.11 19.15
N ILE A 34 31.92 -7.14 19.25
CA ILE A 34 31.22 -7.38 20.52
C ILE A 34 31.50 -8.81 21.02
N ILE A 35 31.45 -9.79 20.12
CA ILE A 35 31.71 -11.20 20.47
C ILE A 35 33.16 -11.39 20.92
N GLU A 36 34.12 -10.76 20.23
CA GLU A 36 35.54 -10.82 20.61
C GLU A 36 35.78 -10.15 21.97
N ALA A 37 35.13 -9.02 22.24
CA ALA A 37 35.26 -8.30 23.51
C ALA A 37 34.65 -9.04 24.70
N GLN A 38 33.49 -9.70 24.53
CA GLN A 38 32.77 -10.37 25.62
C GLN A 38 33.18 -11.81 25.85
N TYR A 39 33.48 -12.54 24.77
CA TYR A 39 33.71 -13.98 24.82
C TYR A 39 35.12 -14.38 24.40
N HIS A 40 35.97 -13.43 23.98
CA HIS A 40 37.33 -13.68 23.48
C HIS A 40 37.38 -14.67 22.31
N VAL A 41 36.28 -14.81 21.57
CA VAL A 41 36.19 -15.65 20.38
C VAL A 41 36.29 -14.76 19.15
N ARG A 42 37.31 -15.00 18.33
CA ARG A 42 37.46 -14.31 17.06
C ARG A 42 36.57 -14.95 16.00
N VAL A 43 35.56 -14.21 15.54
CA VAL A 43 34.59 -14.69 14.53
C VAL A 43 34.74 -13.88 13.25
N GLY A 44 34.95 -14.57 12.13
CA GLY A 44 35.00 -13.91 10.82
C GLY A 44 33.63 -13.37 10.39
N GLU A 45 33.63 -12.27 9.63
CA GLU A 45 32.40 -11.61 9.15
C GLU A 45 31.47 -12.57 8.39
N ARG A 46 32.05 -13.50 7.62
CA ARG A 46 31.32 -14.54 6.88
C ARG A 46 30.54 -15.45 7.82
N THR A 47 31.12 -15.84 8.96
CA THR A 47 30.49 -16.72 9.95
C THR A 47 29.29 -16.03 10.60
N ILE A 48 29.40 -14.74 10.92
CA ILE A 48 28.28 -13.95 11.43
C ILE A 48 27.15 -13.89 10.42
N LYS A 49 27.44 -13.56 9.15
CA LYS A 49 26.43 -13.52 8.08
C LYS A 49 25.73 -14.86 7.87
N THR A 50 26.47 -15.96 7.93
CA THR A 50 25.90 -17.31 7.82
C THR A 50 24.99 -17.63 9.01
N ARG A 51 25.40 -17.28 10.24
CA ARG A 51 24.59 -17.51 11.44
C ARG A 51 23.33 -16.64 11.46
N LEU A 52 23.43 -15.36 11.13
CA LEU A 52 22.29 -14.46 11.01
C LEU A 52 21.28 -14.97 9.99
N SER A 53 21.75 -15.38 8.81
CA SER A 53 20.89 -16.01 7.79
C SER A 53 20.22 -17.28 8.29
N GLY A 54 20.97 -18.14 9.00
CA GLY A 54 20.44 -19.38 9.60
C GLY A 54 19.40 -19.13 10.70
N TRP A 55 19.46 -17.96 11.37
CA TRP A 55 18.47 -17.50 12.34
C TRP A 55 17.32 -16.70 11.71
N GLY A 56 17.31 -16.55 10.38
CA GLY A 56 16.29 -15.77 9.67
C GLY A 56 16.47 -14.25 9.73
N VAL A 57 17.56 -13.76 10.32
CA VAL A 57 17.88 -12.33 10.40
C VAL A 57 18.55 -11.89 9.09
N SER A 58 17.77 -11.25 8.23
CA SER A 58 18.24 -10.70 6.95
C SER A 58 18.30 -9.18 7.00
N LYS A 59 19.36 -8.60 6.42
CA LYS A 59 19.47 -7.13 6.24
C LYS A 59 18.34 -6.57 5.36
N ARG A 60 17.78 -7.40 4.46
CA ARG A 60 16.61 -7.04 3.66
C ARG A 60 15.40 -7.72 4.26
N ASP A 61 14.45 -6.90 4.73
CA ASP A 61 13.13 -7.36 5.11
C ASP A 61 12.37 -7.78 3.83
N ARG A 62 12.25 -9.09 3.61
CA ARG A 62 11.45 -9.66 2.52
C ARG A 62 9.99 -9.88 2.93
N THR A 63 9.67 -9.70 4.20
CA THR A 63 8.37 -10.05 4.79
C THR A 63 7.27 -9.14 4.26
N ALA A 64 7.59 -7.89 3.94
CA ALA A 64 6.65 -6.95 3.32
C ALA A 64 6.09 -7.41 1.96
N THR A 65 6.72 -8.37 1.25
CA THR A 65 6.18 -8.91 -0.02
C THR A 65 5.31 -10.16 0.19
N THR A 66 5.37 -10.78 1.38
CA THR A 66 4.64 -12.03 1.70
C THR A 66 3.52 -11.78 2.71
N ASP A 67 3.51 -10.62 3.37
CA ASP A 67 2.52 -10.27 4.38
C ASP A 67 1.12 -10.07 3.76
N SER A 68 0.24 -11.03 4.03
CA SER A 68 -1.14 -11.02 3.56
C SER A 68 -1.97 -9.89 4.19
N SER A 69 -1.62 -9.44 5.39
CA SER A 69 -2.32 -8.34 6.06
C SER A 69 -2.05 -7.01 5.36
N LEU A 70 -0.78 -6.74 5.05
CA LEU A 70 -0.36 -5.60 4.25
C LEU A 70 -1.01 -5.62 2.85
N HIS A 71 -1.08 -6.79 2.22
CA HIS A 71 -1.69 -6.96 0.92
C HIS A 71 -3.19 -6.61 0.92
N SER A 72 -3.94 -7.12 1.90
CA SER A 72 -5.37 -6.80 2.07
C SER A 72 -5.57 -5.32 2.36
N ARG A 73 -4.71 -4.73 3.20
CA ARG A 73 -4.79 -3.31 3.54
C ARG A 73 -4.54 -2.40 2.33
N ILE A 74 -3.56 -2.75 1.48
CA ILE A 74 -3.31 -2.03 0.22
C ILE A 74 -4.53 -2.10 -0.69
N LYS A 75 -5.21 -3.24 -0.79
CA LYS A 75 -6.44 -3.39 -1.59
C LYS A 75 -7.55 -2.48 -1.08
N GLU A 76 -7.81 -2.50 0.23
CA GLU A 76 -8.82 -1.65 0.87
C GLU A 76 -8.52 -0.15 0.61
N LEU A 77 -7.30 0.30 0.90
CA LEU A 77 -6.92 1.71 0.67
C LEU A 77 -6.98 2.11 -0.81
N PHE A 78 -6.75 1.15 -1.71
CA PHE A 78 -6.79 1.37 -3.15
C PHE A 78 -8.21 1.40 -3.72
N PHE A 79 -9.11 0.48 -3.31
CA PHE A 79 -10.48 0.41 -3.82
C PHE A 79 -11.44 1.26 -2.98
N GLU A 80 -11.44 1.08 -1.66
CA GLU A 80 -12.38 1.75 -0.78
C GLU A 80 -12.04 3.24 -0.65
N ARG A 81 -10.78 3.55 -0.35
CA ARG A 81 -10.39 4.96 -0.17
C ARG A 81 -9.88 5.62 -1.43
N CYS A 82 -9.71 4.85 -2.50
CA CYS A 82 -9.22 5.31 -3.80
C CYS A 82 -7.89 6.08 -3.73
N LEU A 83 -7.08 5.89 -2.68
CA LEU A 83 -5.93 6.74 -2.38
C LEU A 83 -4.81 6.66 -3.42
N SER A 84 -4.11 7.77 -3.66
CA SER A 84 -2.90 7.78 -4.50
C SER A 84 -1.78 6.96 -3.85
N ASP A 85 -0.77 6.57 -4.62
CA ASP A 85 0.37 5.81 -4.08
C ASP A 85 1.08 6.53 -2.94
N ALA A 86 1.16 7.86 -3.00
CA ALA A 86 1.77 8.65 -1.95
C ALA A 86 0.94 8.62 -0.66
N GLU A 87 -0.39 8.67 -0.76
CA GLU A 87 -1.32 8.62 0.37
C GLU A 87 -1.40 7.22 0.97
N ILE A 88 -1.46 6.17 0.13
CA ILE A 88 -1.40 4.78 0.57
C ILE A 88 -0.12 4.55 1.35
N LEU A 89 1.03 4.98 0.81
CA LEU A 89 2.32 4.82 1.47
C LEU A 89 2.39 5.55 2.82
N ARG A 90 1.83 6.76 2.92
CA ARG A 90 1.77 7.51 4.18
C ARG A 90 0.90 6.79 5.21
N THR A 91 -0.26 6.30 4.79
CA THR A 91 -1.23 5.60 5.66
C THR A 91 -0.63 4.31 6.22
N ILE A 92 -0.06 3.47 5.34
CA ILE A 92 0.56 2.20 5.70
C ILE A 92 1.76 2.39 6.63
N ARG A 93 2.56 3.45 6.44
CA ARG A 93 3.67 3.77 7.35
C ARG A 93 3.18 4.26 8.71
N ALA A 94 2.11 5.03 8.76
CA ALA A 94 1.49 5.44 10.02
C ALA A 94 0.91 4.25 10.80
N GLU A 95 0.50 3.19 10.09
CA GLU A 95 0.05 1.92 10.67
C GLU A 95 1.21 1.00 11.13
N GLY A 96 2.47 1.42 10.92
CA GLY A 96 3.66 0.70 11.41
C GLY A 96 4.37 -0.18 10.37
N PHE A 97 3.88 -0.23 9.13
CA PHE A 97 4.53 -1.02 8.08
C PHE A 97 5.71 -0.27 7.44
N THR A 98 6.87 -0.93 7.35
CA THR A 98 8.11 -0.38 6.81
C THR A 98 8.22 -0.62 5.29
N VAL A 99 7.29 -0.04 4.51
CA VAL A 99 7.21 -0.25 3.07
C VAL A 99 7.89 0.88 2.28
N SER A 100 8.64 0.52 1.24
CA SER A 100 9.20 1.48 0.27
C SER A 100 8.21 1.75 -0.87
N SER A 101 8.31 2.92 -1.51
CA SER A 101 7.46 3.24 -2.68
C SER A 101 7.60 2.20 -3.81
N ARG A 102 8.81 1.67 -4.04
CA ARG A 102 9.03 0.58 -5.01
C ARG A 102 8.33 -0.70 -4.61
N THR A 103 8.39 -1.05 -3.32
CA THR A 103 7.73 -2.26 -2.78
C THR A 103 6.21 -2.13 -2.92
N LEU A 104 5.64 -0.98 -2.55
CA LEU A 104 4.21 -0.71 -2.72
C LEU A 104 3.78 -0.83 -4.18
N ARG A 105 4.53 -0.22 -5.11
CA ARG A 105 4.25 -0.35 -6.55
C ARG A 105 4.29 -1.81 -6.99
N ARG A 106 5.30 -2.57 -6.56
CA ARG A 106 5.44 -3.99 -6.91
C ARG A 106 4.25 -4.81 -6.41
N ILE A 107 3.90 -4.67 -5.13
CA ILE A 107 2.74 -5.35 -4.54
C ILE A 107 1.46 -5.02 -5.31
N ARG A 108 1.26 -3.73 -5.63
CA ARG A 108 0.11 -3.30 -6.45
C ARG A 108 0.08 -4.00 -7.80
N THR A 109 1.20 -4.02 -8.54
CA THR A 109 1.24 -4.65 -9.87
C THR A 109 1.05 -6.16 -9.80
N GLU A 110 1.67 -6.83 -8.83
CA GLU A 110 1.51 -8.28 -8.62
C GLU A 110 0.06 -8.66 -8.28
N GLN A 111 -0.69 -7.75 -7.64
CA GLN A 111 -2.11 -7.94 -7.34
C GLN A 111 -3.06 -7.44 -8.44
N GLY A 112 -2.53 -6.94 -9.57
CA GLY A 112 -3.37 -6.36 -10.64
C GLY A 112 -4.03 -5.03 -10.27
N LEU A 113 -3.59 -4.36 -9.19
CA LEU A 113 -4.12 -3.07 -8.74
C LEU A 113 -3.59 -1.94 -9.64
N VAL A 114 -4.11 -1.84 -10.86
CA VAL A 114 -3.70 -0.82 -11.84
C VAL A 114 -4.84 0.17 -12.05
N ARG A 115 -4.53 1.46 -12.16
CA ARG A 115 -5.53 2.53 -12.41
C ARG A 115 -5.89 2.68 -13.89
N ARG A 116 -5.01 2.18 -14.77
CA ARG A 116 -5.21 2.14 -16.20
C ARG A 116 -5.38 0.69 -16.60
N THR A 117 -6.59 0.36 -16.98
CA THR A 117 -6.89 -0.86 -17.73
C THR A 117 -6.46 -0.59 -19.17
N ASP A 118 -5.60 -1.42 -19.76
CA ASP A 118 -5.21 -1.29 -21.18
C ASP A 118 -6.04 -2.16 -22.12
N ASP A 119 -6.70 -3.18 -21.57
CA ASP A 119 -7.63 -4.02 -22.32
C ASP A 119 -8.91 -3.27 -22.70
N SER A 120 -9.30 -3.34 -23.97
CA SER A 120 -10.49 -2.65 -24.48
C SER A 120 -11.79 -3.19 -23.90
N SER A 121 -11.85 -4.48 -23.59
CA SER A 121 -13.05 -5.16 -23.11
C SER A 121 -13.32 -4.83 -21.65
N GLU A 122 -12.29 -4.91 -20.82
CA GLU A 122 -12.36 -4.50 -19.42
C GLU A 122 -12.66 -2.99 -19.30
N ARG A 123 -12.08 -2.15 -20.18
CA ARG A 123 -12.43 -0.72 -20.26
C ARG A 123 -13.92 -0.49 -20.53
N GLN A 124 -14.51 -1.24 -21.46
CA GLN A 124 -15.94 -1.12 -21.76
C GLN A 124 -16.79 -1.53 -20.56
N LEU A 125 -16.44 -2.63 -19.90
CA LEU A 125 -17.14 -3.10 -18.70
C LEU A 125 -17.11 -2.03 -17.59
N HIS A 126 -15.96 -1.38 -17.37
CA HIS A 126 -15.85 -0.29 -16.40
C HIS A 126 -16.72 0.92 -16.78
N ASP A 127 -16.79 1.27 -18.06
CA ASP A 127 -17.66 2.35 -18.54
C ASP A 127 -19.14 2.02 -18.41
N ASP A 128 -19.52 0.76 -18.66
CA ASP A 128 -20.90 0.30 -18.52
C ASP A 128 -21.35 0.37 -17.06
N ILE A 129 -20.48 -0.07 -16.13
CA ILE A 129 -20.70 0.07 -14.69
C ILE A 129 -20.83 1.55 -14.32
N ALA A 130 -19.90 2.40 -14.77
CA ALA A 130 -19.95 3.84 -14.53
C ALA A 130 -21.24 4.49 -15.01
N THR A 131 -21.64 4.12 -16.22
CA THR A 131 -22.85 4.62 -16.88
C THR A 131 -24.06 4.24 -16.06
N LYS A 132 -24.15 2.99 -15.61
CA LYS A 132 -25.24 2.52 -14.75
C LYS A 132 -25.35 3.33 -13.47
N HIS A 133 -24.25 3.48 -12.73
CA HIS A 133 -24.23 4.26 -11.47
C HIS A 133 -24.58 5.74 -11.68
N LEU A 134 -24.03 6.37 -12.73
CA LEU A 134 -24.37 7.75 -13.07
C LEU A 134 -25.84 7.92 -13.41
N LEU A 135 -26.45 6.94 -14.09
CA LEU A 135 -27.83 6.98 -14.50
C LEU A 135 -28.78 6.77 -13.31
N GLU A 136 -28.43 5.87 -12.39
CA GLU A 136 -29.13 5.71 -11.10
C GLU A 136 -29.07 7.02 -10.28
N ALA A 137 -27.88 7.57 -10.05
CA ALA A 137 -27.69 8.80 -9.28
C ALA A 137 -28.31 10.04 -9.95
N TYR A 138 -28.44 10.04 -11.30
CA TYR A 138 -29.14 11.09 -12.04
C TYR A 138 -30.66 10.99 -11.87
N ASN A 139 -31.22 9.78 -11.96
CA ASN A 139 -32.65 9.55 -11.78
C ASN A 139 -33.11 9.86 -10.34
N GLU A 140 -32.24 9.66 -9.36
CA GLU A 140 -32.46 10.08 -7.97
C GLU A 140 -32.41 11.61 -7.78
N GLY A 141 -31.91 12.36 -8.77
CA GLY A 141 -31.77 13.82 -8.72
C GLY A 141 -30.51 14.30 -7.99
N THR A 142 -29.71 13.38 -7.43
CA THR A 142 -28.52 13.71 -6.60
C THR A 142 -27.46 14.49 -7.39
N ILE A 143 -27.25 14.17 -8.67
CA ILE A 143 -26.13 14.72 -9.47
C ILE A 143 -26.53 15.79 -10.49
N GLN A 144 -27.80 16.24 -10.53
CA GLN A 144 -28.28 17.22 -11.53
C GLN A 144 -27.55 18.58 -11.46
N GLY A 145 -27.06 18.99 -10.28
CA GLY A 145 -26.30 20.23 -10.11
C GLY A 145 -24.77 20.06 -10.13
N TYR A 146 -24.26 18.83 -10.25
CA TYR A 146 -22.87 18.56 -9.89
C TYR A 146 -21.86 19.05 -10.93
N GLY A 147 -20.96 19.94 -10.51
CA GLY A 147 -19.73 20.32 -11.22
C GLY A 147 -18.78 19.15 -11.45
N ARG A 148 -17.78 19.32 -12.32
CA ARG A 148 -16.75 18.30 -12.61
C ARG A 148 -16.11 17.71 -11.35
N GLU A 149 -15.71 18.56 -10.41
CA GLU A 149 -15.06 18.13 -9.17
C GLU A 149 -16.03 17.44 -8.21
N LEU A 150 -17.28 17.92 -8.12
CA LEU A 150 -18.29 17.35 -7.24
C LEU A 150 -18.77 15.98 -7.74
N LEU A 151 -18.94 15.83 -9.06
CA LEU A 151 -19.22 14.57 -9.72
C LEU A 151 -18.10 13.55 -9.45
N PHE A 152 -16.84 13.99 -9.57
CA PHE A 152 -15.70 13.14 -9.28
C PHE A 152 -15.62 12.75 -7.80
N ALA A 153 -15.92 13.67 -6.89
CA ALA A 153 -15.93 13.41 -5.45
C ALA A 153 -17.04 12.41 -5.05
N HIS A 154 -18.23 12.54 -5.65
CA HIS A 154 -19.35 11.64 -5.42
C HIS A 154 -19.05 10.22 -5.94
N MET A 155 -18.58 10.09 -7.18
CA MET A 155 -18.21 8.80 -7.78
C MET A 155 -17.03 8.12 -7.06
N ARG A 156 -16.12 8.93 -6.50
CA ARG A 156 -15.07 8.45 -5.60
C ARG A 156 -15.62 7.87 -4.29
N GLY A 157 -16.70 8.44 -3.77
CA GLY A 157 -17.39 7.94 -2.57
C GLY A 157 -18.10 6.61 -2.80
N GLU A 158 -18.51 6.33 -4.04
CA GLU A 158 -19.13 5.05 -4.45
C GLU A 158 -18.11 4.01 -4.95
N TYR A 159 -16.82 4.21 -4.68
CA TYR A 159 -15.74 3.26 -4.97
C TYR A 159 -15.45 3.01 -6.47
N LEU A 160 -15.90 3.89 -7.38
CA LEU A 160 -15.61 3.78 -8.81
C LEU A 160 -14.30 4.49 -9.19
N ILE A 161 -13.30 3.72 -9.60
CA ILE A 161 -12.00 4.25 -10.04
C ILE A 161 -12.04 4.54 -11.54
N ILE A 162 -12.46 5.76 -11.91
CA ILE A 162 -12.53 6.19 -13.31
C ILE A 162 -11.74 7.50 -13.50
N PRO A 163 -10.97 7.66 -14.60
CA PRO A 163 -10.32 8.92 -14.92
C PRO A 163 -11.33 10.08 -15.01
N ARG A 164 -10.99 11.23 -14.40
CA ARG A 164 -11.85 12.44 -14.36
C ARG A 164 -12.43 12.82 -15.72
N TYR A 165 -11.60 12.82 -16.76
CA TYR A 165 -12.00 13.17 -18.12
C TYR A 165 -13.08 12.24 -18.67
N ARG A 166 -12.87 10.92 -18.51
CA ARG A 166 -13.76 9.87 -19.01
C ARG A 166 -15.10 9.89 -18.29
N LEU A 167 -15.09 10.06 -16.97
CA LEU A 167 -16.30 10.23 -16.18
C LEU A 167 -17.17 11.40 -16.68
N HIS A 168 -16.53 12.53 -16.99
CA HIS A 168 -17.23 13.71 -17.49
C HIS A 168 -17.74 13.52 -18.93
N GLU A 169 -17.05 12.76 -19.78
CA GLU A 169 -17.57 12.39 -21.10
C GLU A 169 -18.83 11.52 -20.99
N ILE A 170 -18.81 10.50 -20.14
CA ILE A 170 -19.97 9.64 -19.90
C ILE A 170 -21.15 10.47 -19.37
N TYR A 171 -20.91 11.31 -18.36
CA TYR A 171 -21.95 12.17 -17.79
C TYR A 171 -22.53 13.17 -18.81
N ARG A 172 -21.71 13.69 -19.73
CA ARG A 172 -22.17 14.58 -20.81
C ARG A 172 -23.14 13.89 -21.77
N THR A 173 -22.97 12.60 -21.99
CA THR A 173 -23.88 11.79 -22.81
C THR A 173 -25.21 11.53 -22.08
N ILE A 174 -25.18 11.33 -20.76
CA ILE A 174 -26.37 11.03 -19.95
C ILE A 174 -27.20 12.28 -19.67
N ALA A 175 -26.58 13.40 -19.31
CA ALA A 175 -27.26 14.60 -18.83
C ALA A 175 -26.77 15.89 -19.53
N PRO A 176 -26.99 16.04 -20.85
CA PRO A 176 -26.59 17.24 -21.58
C PRO A 176 -27.34 18.49 -21.10
N GLU A 177 -28.61 18.35 -20.69
CA GLU A 177 -29.46 19.44 -20.23
C GLU A 177 -28.95 20.06 -18.92
N ALA A 178 -28.56 19.23 -17.95
CA ALA A 178 -27.98 19.68 -16.68
C ALA A 178 -26.67 20.49 -16.87
N ILE A 179 -25.89 20.17 -17.90
CA ILE A 179 -24.70 20.95 -18.27
C ILE A 179 -25.10 22.30 -18.88
N GLN A 180 -26.10 22.29 -19.77
CA GLN A 180 -26.57 23.50 -20.43
C GLN A 180 -27.23 24.48 -19.45
N GLN A 181 -28.00 23.98 -18.50
CA GLN A 181 -28.69 24.80 -17.51
C GLN A 181 -27.70 25.56 -16.63
N ARG A 182 -26.65 24.90 -16.14
CA ARG A 182 -25.58 25.57 -15.39
C ARG A 182 -24.82 26.60 -16.20
N LYS A 183 -24.65 26.36 -17.51
CA LYS A 183 -24.03 27.35 -18.40
C LYS A 183 -24.90 28.59 -18.51
N ASN A 184 -26.22 28.43 -18.56
CA ASN A 184 -27.17 29.53 -18.60
C ASN A 184 -27.24 30.25 -17.23
N ASP A 185 -27.17 29.53 -16.11
CA ASP A 185 -27.20 30.11 -14.75
C ASP A 185 -25.94 30.92 -14.38
N MET A 186 -24.84 30.75 -15.13
CA MET A 186 -23.59 31.48 -14.95
C MET A 186 -23.50 32.77 -15.79
N GLN A 187 -24.43 33.01 -16.71
CA GLN A 187 -24.46 34.22 -17.55
C GLN A 187 -25.36 35.30 -16.93
#